data_AF-A0A821B4T7-F1
#
_entry.id   AF-A0A821B4T7-F1
#
_cell.length_a   1.000
_cell.length_b   1.000
_cell.length_c   1.000
_cell.angle_alpha   90.00
_cell.angle_beta   90.00
_cell.angle_gamma   90.00
#
_symmetry.space_group_name_H-M   'P 1'
#
loop_
_entity.id
_entity.type
_entity.pdbx_description
1 polymer ?
#
loop_
_entity_poly.entity_id
_entity_poly.type
_entity_poly.pdbx_seq_one_letter_code
_entity_poly.pdbx_strand_id
1 'polypeptide(L)'
;SFIMCEINHLSYTADEIIQYLSDDYLEIIHIHSYTVASWSKDLLRCITQLIGVTAGCCWWNGEEKTHMEIIFRTEKIAFDHVEDLMRIISYEPIYKQIKKDRSNDETILVGCILTMFMLIVRMKNMHLLSHLNATIRNTILSIIETVNNDELALCGYGVLSEVLTDEELKDLKMADNICNYFLQMLEDAWNLTKKKYKQIPMVLLLKGLQTLSKNDSMQQKIAVSNKIYLLIQMCNEYPIVYDIIWAFSFNTDIRQQLRSNSPFICKLTQLSRQPDNEQMSKTIDGILWNLDINHENRSMTDKHNTKEFDIMISYSHKEKVLCKQIYDELIKAGY
;
A
#
# COMPACT_ATOMS: atom_id res chain seq x y z
N SER A 1 -14.95 16.07 -2.52
CA SER A 1 -14.39 17.28 -3.13
C SER A 1 -13.50 17.92 -2.08
N PHE A 2 -12.18 17.73 -2.18
CA PHE A 2 -11.25 18.26 -1.19
C PHE A 2 -11.03 19.75 -1.43
N ILE A 3 -10.86 20.51 -0.35
CA ILE A 3 -10.59 21.94 -0.34
C ILE A 3 -9.26 22.19 -1.06
N MET A 4 -9.31 22.41 -2.38
CA MET A 4 -8.29 23.18 -3.10
C MET A 4 -8.78 24.63 -3.10
N CYS A 5 -8.57 25.32 -1.98
CA CYS A 5 -8.53 26.78 -2.04
C CYS A 5 -7.21 27.16 -2.71
N GLU A 6 -7.24 28.04 -3.71
CA GLU A 6 -6.02 28.69 -4.22
C GLU A 6 -5.39 29.50 -3.08
N ILE A 7 -4.41 28.91 -2.40
CA ILE A 7 -3.61 29.56 -1.35
C ILE A 7 -2.55 30.43 -2.03
N ASN A 8 -2.98 31.52 -2.67
CA ASN A 8 -2.07 32.54 -3.19
C ASN A 8 -1.92 33.76 -2.25
N HIS A 9 -2.53 33.72 -1.06
CA HIS A 9 -2.62 34.88 -0.15
C HIS A 9 -2.37 34.60 1.35
N LEU A 10 -1.84 33.44 1.74
CA LEU A 10 -1.46 33.21 3.14
C LEU A 10 -0.01 33.64 3.39
N SER A 11 0.24 34.29 4.53
CA SER A 11 1.57 34.71 4.99
C SER A 11 2.44 33.55 5.49
N TYR A 12 1.95 32.32 5.37
CA TYR A 12 2.56 31.09 5.86
C TYR A 12 2.83 30.14 4.69
N THR A 13 3.92 29.40 4.77
CA THR A 13 4.21 28.28 3.87
C THR A 13 3.23 27.13 4.09
N ALA A 14 3.10 26.21 3.13
CA ALA A 14 2.25 25.03 3.27
C ALA A 14 2.66 24.19 4.50
N ASP A 15 3.96 24.06 4.75
CA ASP A 15 4.52 23.35 5.89
C ASP A 15 4.11 24.00 7.22
N GLU A 16 4.17 25.34 7.31
CA GLU A 16 3.77 26.09 8.51
C GLU A 16 2.27 25.94 8.80
N ILE A 17 1.44 25.93 7.76
CA ILE A 17 -0.01 25.71 7.89
C ILE A 17 -0.29 24.28 8.37
N ILE A 18 0.37 23.29 7.77
CA ILE A 18 0.24 21.88 8.15
C ILE A 18 0.69 21.69 9.59
N GLN A 19 1.81 22.31 9.97
CA GLN A 19 2.36 22.22 11.32
C GLN A 19 1.39 22.80 12.37
N TYR A 20 0.86 23.99 12.11
CA TYR A 20 -0.07 24.64 13.04
C TYR A 20 -1.38 23.88 13.18
N LEU A 21 -1.95 23.40 12.06
CA LEU A 21 -3.22 22.68 12.10
C LEU A 21 -3.08 21.27 12.68
N SER A 22 -1.96 20.59 12.44
CA SER A 22 -1.80 19.20 12.84
C SER A 22 -1.75 19.00 14.34
N ASP A 23 -1.00 19.83 15.08
CA ASP A 23 -0.89 19.67 16.54
C ASP A 23 -2.27 19.80 17.21
N ASP A 24 -3.03 20.86 16.90
CA ASP A 24 -4.38 21.09 17.43
C ASP A 24 -5.36 19.99 17.01
N TYR A 25 -5.32 19.57 15.74
CA TYR A 25 -6.27 18.58 15.23
C TYR A 25 -6.03 17.20 15.84
N LEU A 26 -4.76 16.80 15.97
CA LEU A 26 -4.39 15.55 16.62
C LEU A 26 -4.82 15.54 18.09
N GLU A 27 -4.65 16.66 18.82
CA GLU A 27 -5.09 16.77 20.21
C GLU A 27 -6.62 16.69 20.34
N ILE A 28 -7.37 17.39 19.48
CA ILE A 28 -8.84 17.34 19.48
C ILE A 28 -9.33 15.91 19.20
N ILE A 29 -8.74 15.24 18.20
CA ILE A 29 -9.08 13.85 17.87
C ILE A 29 -8.76 12.94 19.06
N HIS A 30 -7.60 13.12 19.69
CA HIS A 30 -7.16 12.35 20.84
C HIS A 30 -8.17 12.44 21.99
N ILE A 31 -8.52 13.66 22.42
CA ILE A 31 -9.48 13.91 23.51
C ILE A 31 -10.83 13.26 23.20
N HIS A 32 -11.34 13.44 21.99
CA HIS A 32 -12.66 12.94 21.64
C HIS A 32 -12.71 11.44 21.35
N SER A 33 -11.58 10.79 21.04
CA SER A 33 -11.50 9.33 20.83
C SER A 33 -11.96 8.50 22.03
N TYR A 34 -11.91 9.06 23.25
CA TYR A 34 -12.38 8.42 24.48
C TYR A 34 -13.88 8.59 24.73
N THR A 35 -14.56 9.44 23.96
CA THR A 35 -15.96 9.84 24.20
C THR A 35 -16.90 9.47 23.04
N VAL A 36 -16.45 8.58 22.15
CA VAL A 36 -17.14 8.20 20.89
C VAL A 36 -18.60 7.81 21.12
N ALA A 37 -18.89 7.11 22.22
CA ALA A 37 -20.24 6.69 22.57
C ALA A 37 -21.22 7.85 22.84
N SER A 38 -20.70 9.03 23.18
CA SER A 38 -21.48 10.24 23.49
C SER A 38 -21.48 11.27 22.37
N TRP A 39 -20.90 10.97 21.21
CA TRP A 39 -20.82 11.94 20.12
C TRP A 39 -22.20 12.31 19.59
N SER A 40 -22.45 13.61 19.47
CA SER A 40 -23.55 14.14 18.68
C SER A 40 -23.26 14.01 17.19
N LYS A 41 -24.27 14.19 16.33
CA LYS A 41 -24.07 14.24 14.87
C LYS A 41 -23.11 15.35 14.45
N ASP A 42 -23.15 16.49 15.13
CA ASP A 42 -22.26 17.62 14.84
C ASP A 42 -20.82 17.31 15.24
N LEU A 43 -20.60 16.65 16.38
CA LEU A 43 -19.27 16.23 16.80
C LEU A 43 -18.72 15.14 15.88
N LEU A 44 -19.53 14.14 15.51
CA LEU A 44 -19.17 13.12 14.52
C LEU A 44 -18.68 13.79 13.21
N ARG A 45 -19.46 14.74 12.68
CA ARG A 45 -19.10 15.47 11.46
C ARG A 45 -17.81 16.27 11.65
N CYS A 46 -17.65 16.95 12.77
CA CYS A 46 -16.44 17.71 13.08
C CYS A 46 -15.20 16.81 13.07
N ILE A 47 -15.21 15.71 13.85
CA ILE A 47 -14.09 14.75 13.90
C ILE A 47 -13.82 14.14 12.53
N THR A 48 -14.87 13.84 11.76
CA THR A 48 -14.74 13.36 10.38
C THR A 48 -13.97 14.35 9.50
N GLN A 49 -14.29 15.64 9.58
CA GLN A 49 -13.58 16.66 8.81
C GLN A 49 -12.15 16.85 9.30
N LEU A 50 -11.89 16.82 10.61
CA LEU A 50 -10.54 16.94 11.15
C LEU A 50 -9.63 15.81 10.65
N ILE A 51 -10.07 14.55 10.79
CA ILE A 51 -9.32 13.38 10.28
C ILE A 51 -9.15 13.48 8.76
N GLY A 52 -10.20 13.89 8.04
CA GLY A 52 -10.15 14.08 6.58
C GLY A 52 -9.13 15.15 6.15
N VAL A 53 -9.10 16.29 6.84
CA VAL A 53 -8.14 17.36 6.57
C VAL A 53 -6.72 16.92 6.91
N THR A 54 -6.50 16.29 8.06
CA THR A 54 -5.18 15.72 8.42
C THR A 54 -4.68 14.75 7.35
N ALA A 55 -5.55 13.86 6.86
CA ALA A 55 -5.22 12.96 5.75
C ALA A 55 -4.89 13.71 4.46
N GLY A 56 -5.67 14.74 4.13
CA GLY A 56 -5.43 15.57 2.95
C GLY A 56 -4.10 16.31 3.00
N CYS A 57 -3.72 16.82 4.18
CA CYS A 57 -2.45 17.48 4.42
C CYS A 57 -1.27 16.53 4.16
N CYS A 58 -1.38 15.24 4.51
CA CYS A 58 -0.35 14.27 4.18
C CYS A 58 -0.12 14.16 2.66
N TRP A 59 -1.14 14.35 1.83
CA TRP A 59 -1.04 14.25 0.36
C TRP A 59 -0.76 15.59 -0.34
N TRP A 60 -0.54 16.67 0.42
CA TRP A 60 -0.36 18.01 -0.15
C TRP A 60 0.80 18.02 -1.15
N ASN A 61 0.59 18.60 -2.34
CA ASN A 61 1.55 18.67 -3.44
C ASN A 61 2.23 17.33 -3.87
N GLY A 62 1.70 16.17 -3.44
CA GLY A 62 2.31 14.86 -3.74
C GLY A 62 3.58 14.55 -2.92
N GLU A 63 3.94 15.37 -1.94
CA GLU A 63 5.09 15.17 -1.06
C GLU A 63 4.71 14.40 0.21
N GLU A 64 4.21 13.18 0.03
CA GLU A 64 3.63 12.37 1.11
C GLU A 64 4.57 12.19 2.30
N LYS A 65 5.85 11.92 2.02
CA LYS A 65 6.86 11.67 3.05
C LYS A 65 7.16 12.91 3.89
N THR A 66 7.37 14.05 3.24
CA THR A 66 7.72 15.31 3.91
C THR A 66 6.61 15.74 4.87
N HIS A 67 5.37 15.78 4.41
CA HIS A 67 4.24 16.23 5.23
C HIS A 67 3.90 15.24 6.35
N MET A 68 4.07 13.93 6.13
CA MET A 68 3.94 12.93 7.19
C MET A 68 4.98 13.12 8.31
N GLU A 69 6.19 13.56 7.99
CA GLU A 69 7.23 13.86 8.98
C GLU A 69 6.93 15.17 9.75
N ILE A 70 6.24 16.13 9.12
CA ILE A 70 5.77 17.36 9.78
C ILE A 70 4.63 17.07 10.76
N ILE A 71 3.62 16.31 10.33
CA ILE A 71 2.44 15.95 11.13
C ILE A 71 2.82 14.97 12.23
N PHE A 72 3.57 13.92 11.89
CA PHE A 72 4.00 12.87 12.80
C PHE A 72 5.51 12.93 13.03
N ARG A 73 5.93 13.98 13.76
CA ARG A 73 7.33 14.30 14.08
C ARG A 73 8.06 13.17 14.80
N THR A 74 7.32 12.33 15.53
CA THR A 74 7.85 11.14 16.19
C THR A 74 6.97 9.93 15.88
N GLU A 75 7.56 8.74 15.94
CA GLU A 75 6.81 7.48 15.83
C GLU A 75 5.76 7.35 16.93
N LYS A 76 6.03 7.90 18.12
CA LYS A 76 5.08 7.90 19.23
C LYS A 76 3.80 8.66 18.88
N ILE A 77 3.89 9.85 18.28
CA ILE A 77 2.69 10.62 17.87
C ILE A 77 1.89 9.85 16.82
N ALA A 78 2.58 9.22 15.85
CA ALA A 78 1.91 8.38 14.86
C ALA A 78 1.18 7.19 15.51
N PHE A 79 1.82 6.57 16.49
CA PHE A 79 1.28 5.43 17.22
C PHE A 79 0.08 5.83 18.08
N ASP A 80 0.20 6.87 18.90
CA ASP A 80 -0.87 7.38 19.76
C ASP A 80 -2.10 7.73 18.90
N HIS A 81 -1.87 8.37 17.74
CA HIS A 81 -2.95 8.66 16.80
C HIS A 81 -3.59 7.40 16.20
N VAL A 82 -2.80 6.37 15.87
CA VAL A 82 -3.36 5.08 15.41
C VAL A 82 -4.27 4.46 16.48
N GLU A 83 -3.88 4.52 17.75
CA GLU A 83 -4.75 4.06 18.84
C GLU A 83 -6.05 4.88 18.92
N ASP A 84 -5.97 6.20 18.81
CA ASP A 84 -7.14 7.09 18.81
C ASP A 84 -8.12 6.69 17.69
N LEU A 85 -7.60 6.53 16.47
CA LEU A 85 -8.36 6.10 15.31
C LEU A 85 -8.96 4.69 15.51
N MET A 86 -8.22 3.78 16.15
CA MET A 86 -8.72 2.44 16.47
C MET A 86 -9.86 2.47 17.49
N ARG A 87 -9.79 3.32 18.52
CA ARG A 87 -10.90 3.51 19.48
C ARG A 87 -12.16 4.01 18.78
N ILE A 88 -12.01 4.91 17.81
CA ILE A 88 -13.13 5.45 17.02
C ILE A 88 -13.73 4.37 16.12
N ILE A 89 -12.91 3.74 15.27
CA ILE A 89 -13.41 2.82 14.22
C ILE A 89 -13.92 1.48 14.80
N SER A 90 -13.45 1.09 15.98
CA SER A 90 -13.93 -0.12 16.67
C SER A 90 -15.29 0.04 17.34
N TYR A 91 -15.81 1.26 17.44
CA TYR A 91 -17.13 1.50 18.02
C TYR A 91 -18.26 1.01 17.09
N GLU A 92 -18.86 -0.12 17.47
CA GLU A 92 -19.84 -0.86 16.66
C GLU A 92 -20.97 -0.03 16.03
N PRO A 93 -21.59 0.94 16.74
CA PRO A 93 -22.64 1.78 16.15
C PRO A 93 -22.20 2.62 14.95
N ILE A 94 -20.90 2.92 14.79
CA ILE A 94 -20.39 3.62 13.61
C ILE A 94 -20.47 2.70 12.39
N TYR A 95 -19.89 1.50 12.47
CA TYR A 95 -19.83 0.64 11.29
C TYR A 95 -21.17 -0.03 10.93
N LYS A 96 -22.09 -0.15 11.88
CA LYS A 96 -23.50 -0.54 11.59
C LYS A 96 -24.28 0.48 10.76
N GLN A 97 -23.83 1.73 10.71
CA GLN A 97 -24.51 2.81 9.99
C GLN A 97 -23.85 3.15 8.64
N ILE A 98 -22.82 2.41 8.23
CA ILE A 98 -22.16 2.65 6.94
C ILE A 98 -23.13 2.34 5.79
N LYS A 99 -23.09 3.21 4.78
CA LYS A 99 -23.90 3.11 3.56
C LYS A 99 -23.05 2.65 2.38
N LYS A 100 -23.73 2.13 1.37
CA LYS A 100 -23.13 1.68 0.10
C LYS A 100 -22.40 2.81 -0.63
N ASP A 101 -22.91 4.03 -0.50
CA ASP A 101 -22.34 5.24 -1.07
C ASP A 101 -21.84 6.17 0.05
N ARG A 102 -20.96 7.11 -0.32
CA ARG A 102 -20.37 8.09 0.60
C ARG A 102 -21.38 9.21 0.92
N SER A 103 -22.52 8.83 1.52
CA SER A 103 -23.71 9.69 1.70
C SER A 103 -24.03 10.05 3.15
N ASN A 104 -23.30 9.51 4.12
CA ASN A 104 -23.41 9.91 5.52
C ASN A 104 -22.04 10.09 6.19
N ASP A 105 -22.07 10.79 7.32
CA ASP A 105 -20.88 11.16 8.10
C ASP A 105 -20.12 9.91 8.58
N GLU A 106 -20.79 8.82 8.96
CA GLU A 106 -20.15 7.56 9.38
C GLU A 106 -19.35 6.89 8.26
N THR A 107 -19.90 6.81 7.04
CA THR A 107 -19.18 6.25 5.88
C THR A 107 -17.97 7.11 5.53
N ILE A 108 -18.11 8.44 5.59
CA ILE A 108 -17.02 9.37 5.33
C ILE A 108 -15.92 9.21 6.40
N LEU A 109 -16.31 9.14 7.69
CA LEU A 109 -15.40 8.94 8.82
C LEU A 109 -14.57 7.68 8.63
N VAL A 110 -15.22 6.54 8.40
CA VAL A 110 -14.54 5.25 8.23
C VAL A 110 -13.59 5.29 7.05
N GLY A 111 -13.99 5.89 5.92
CA GLY A 111 -13.10 6.09 4.77
C GLY A 111 -11.88 6.95 5.09
N CYS A 112 -12.06 8.04 5.84
CA CYS A 112 -10.97 8.90 6.30
C CYS A 112 -10.03 8.17 7.25
N ILE A 113 -10.55 7.39 8.21
CA ILE A 113 -9.73 6.59 9.14
C ILE A 113 -8.92 5.53 8.40
N LEU A 114 -9.54 4.74 7.51
CA LEU A 114 -8.83 3.71 6.75
C LEU A 114 -7.74 4.31 5.85
N THR A 115 -7.99 5.48 5.26
CA THR A 115 -6.98 6.22 4.50
C THR A 115 -5.81 6.64 5.37
N MET A 116 -6.07 7.19 6.57
CA MET A 116 -5.03 7.55 7.53
C MET A 116 -4.23 6.33 8.01
N PHE A 117 -4.88 5.21 8.29
CA PHE A 117 -4.15 3.99 8.64
C PHE A 117 -3.22 3.54 7.53
N MET A 118 -3.71 3.48 6.29
CA MET A 118 -2.89 3.08 5.16
C MET A 118 -1.66 3.99 5.01
N LEU A 119 -1.82 5.31 5.18
CA LEU A 119 -0.73 6.28 5.16
C LEU A 119 0.30 6.01 6.26
N ILE A 120 -0.16 5.89 7.51
CA ILE A 120 0.74 5.74 8.65
C ILE A 120 1.47 4.40 8.59
N VAL A 121 0.77 3.30 8.29
CA VAL A 121 1.35 1.95 8.24
C VAL A 121 2.40 1.82 7.13
N ARG A 122 2.17 2.44 5.96
CA ARG A 122 3.14 2.41 4.85
C ARG A 122 4.42 3.20 5.15
N MET A 123 4.30 4.29 5.90
CA MET A 123 5.36 5.29 6.02
C MET A 123 6.18 5.15 7.31
N LYS A 124 5.56 4.68 8.39
CA LYS A 124 6.22 4.41 9.67
C LYS A 124 6.30 2.89 9.78
N ASN A 125 7.48 2.32 9.95
CA ASN A 125 7.70 0.87 9.92
C ASN A 125 7.02 0.19 11.13
N MET A 126 5.73 -0.13 11.01
CA MET A 126 4.79 -0.38 12.12
C MET A 126 4.92 -1.76 12.79
N HIS A 127 6.10 -2.36 12.89
CA HIS A 127 6.29 -3.58 13.70
C HIS A 127 5.80 -3.42 15.16
N LEU A 128 5.75 -2.17 15.64
CA LEU A 128 5.22 -1.78 16.95
C LEU A 128 3.69 -1.90 17.09
N LEU A 129 2.92 -1.90 15.99
CA LEU A 129 1.47 -2.15 16.01
C LEU A 129 1.11 -3.64 16.16
N SER A 130 2.10 -4.53 16.25
CA SER A 130 1.87 -5.98 16.36
C SER A 130 0.87 -6.38 17.44
N HIS A 131 0.83 -5.66 18.58
CA HIS A 131 -0.14 -5.90 19.64
C HIS A 131 -1.58 -5.49 19.28
N LEU A 132 -1.76 -4.58 18.32
CA LEU A 132 -3.06 -4.17 17.76
C LEU A 132 -3.46 -4.99 16.53
N ASN A 133 -2.58 -5.81 15.97
CA ASN A 133 -2.87 -6.57 14.73
C ASN A 133 -4.18 -7.34 14.80
N ALA A 134 -4.43 -8.05 15.91
CA ALA A 134 -5.67 -8.80 16.08
C ALA A 134 -6.91 -7.89 16.11
N THR A 135 -6.82 -6.75 16.80
CA THR A 135 -7.90 -5.76 16.90
C THR A 135 -8.15 -5.06 15.58
N ILE A 136 -7.09 -4.61 14.89
CA ILE A 136 -7.13 -4.02 13.55
C ILE A 136 -7.77 -5.01 12.59
N ARG A 137 -7.28 -6.25 12.56
CA ARG A 137 -7.80 -7.33 11.73
C ARG A 137 -9.29 -7.51 11.94
N ASN A 138 -9.72 -7.82 13.16
CA ASN A 138 -11.10 -8.15 13.44
C ASN A 138 -12.04 -6.96 13.16
N THR A 139 -11.62 -5.75 13.49
CA THR A 139 -12.42 -4.53 13.26
C THR A 139 -12.59 -4.25 11.77
N ILE A 140 -11.49 -4.26 11.01
CA ILE A 140 -11.53 -3.97 9.57
C ILE A 140 -12.33 -5.05 8.84
N LEU A 141 -12.21 -6.32 9.21
CA LEU A 141 -13.05 -7.36 8.62
C LEU A 141 -14.51 -7.20 8.93
N SER A 142 -14.86 -6.88 10.17
CA SER A 142 -16.25 -6.62 10.51
C SER A 142 -16.80 -5.49 9.63
N ILE A 143 -16.01 -4.46 9.33
CA ILE A 143 -16.40 -3.37 8.42
C ILE A 143 -16.57 -3.87 6.98
N ILE A 144 -15.59 -4.60 6.46
CA ILE A 144 -15.63 -5.11 5.07
C ILE A 144 -16.81 -6.07 4.86
N GLU A 145 -17.05 -6.97 5.82
CA GLU A 145 -18.12 -7.98 5.73
C GLU A 145 -19.51 -7.38 5.96
N THR A 146 -19.62 -6.35 6.80
CA THR A 146 -20.92 -5.70 7.08
C THR A 146 -21.34 -4.76 5.95
N VAL A 147 -20.40 -4.27 5.15
CA VAL A 147 -20.64 -3.14 4.26
C VAL A 147 -20.45 -3.51 2.78
N ASN A 148 -21.50 -3.32 2.00
CA ASN A 148 -21.43 -3.38 0.53
C ASN A 148 -20.93 -2.05 -0.06
N ASN A 149 -19.72 -1.62 0.31
CA ASN A 149 -19.08 -0.38 -0.18
C ASN A 149 -17.67 -0.70 -0.67
N ASP A 150 -17.47 -0.57 -1.99
CA ASP A 150 -16.25 -1.04 -2.62
C ASP A 150 -15.01 -0.20 -2.30
N GLU A 151 -15.20 1.11 -2.08
CA GLU A 151 -14.12 2.02 -1.72
C GLU A 151 -13.59 1.69 -0.32
N LEU A 152 -14.50 1.44 0.63
CA LEU A 152 -14.12 1.04 1.99
C LEU A 152 -13.51 -0.37 2.02
N ALA A 153 -14.05 -1.30 1.23
CA ALA A 153 -13.47 -2.63 1.10
C ALA A 153 -12.03 -2.57 0.58
N LEU A 154 -11.79 -1.77 -0.47
CA LEU A 154 -10.47 -1.54 -1.03
C LEU A 154 -9.49 -0.99 0.00
N CYS A 155 -9.88 0.08 0.71
CA CYS A 155 -9.04 0.69 1.74
C CYS A 155 -8.79 -0.27 2.91
N GLY A 156 -9.80 -1.00 3.35
CA GLY A 156 -9.69 -1.99 4.43
C GLY A 156 -8.72 -3.10 4.07
N TYR A 157 -8.85 -3.69 2.89
CA TYR A 157 -7.92 -4.70 2.39
C TYR A 157 -6.49 -4.16 2.20
N GLY A 158 -6.35 -2.90 1.77
CA GLY A 158 -5.06 -2.22 1.72
C GLY A 158 -4.38 -2.16 3.10
N VAL A 159 -5.12 -1.75 4.13
CA VAL A 159 -4.60 -1.73 5.51
C VAL A 159 -4.23 -3.14 5.98
N LEU A 160 -5.10 -4.13 5.78
CA LEU A 160 -4.83 -5.51 6.18
C LEU A 160 -3.59 -6.08 5.51
N SER A 161 -3.34 -5.75 4.25
CA SER A 161 -2.16 -6.24 3.52
C SER A 161 -0.84 -5.70 4.03
N GLU A 162 -0.85 -4.53 4.67
CA GLU A 162 0.36 -3.92 5.25
C GLU A 162 0.55 -4.36 6.71
N VAL A 163 -0.53 -4.72 7.42
CA VAL A 163 -0.50 -5.09 8.85
C VAL A 163 -0.32 -6.59 9.06
N LEU A 164 -0.94 -7.42 8.22
CA LEU A 164 -0.95 -8.87 8.39
C LEU A 164 0.30 -9.52 7.81
N THR A 165 0.73 -10.60 8.46
CA THR A 165 1.78 -11.46 7.95
C THR A 165 1.27 -12.37 6.81
N ASP A 166 2.18 -12.85 5.96
CA ASP A 166 1.84 -13.84 4.91
C ASP A 166 1.12 -15.10 5.42
N GLU A 167 1.40 -15.54 6.65
CA GLU A 167 0.72 -16.70 7.24
C GLU A 167 -0.72 -16.34 7.58
N GLU A 168 -0.94 -15.18 8.22
CA GLU A 168 -2.28 -14.70 8.53
C GLU A 168 -3.12 -14.43 7.28
N LEU A 169 -2.52 -13.89 6.20
CA LEU A 169 -3.22 -13.69 4.93
C LEU A 169 -3.64 -15.00 4.25
N LYS A 170 -2.83 -16.07 4.40
CA LYS A 170 -3.16 -17.42 3.90
C LYS A 170 -4.31 -18.04 4.68
N ASP A 171 -4.25 -17.98 6.01
CA ASP A 171 -5.22 -18.65 6.90
C ASP A 171 -6.63 -18.11 6.74
N LEU A 172 -6.76 -16.83 6.42
CA LEU A 172 -8.05 -16.15 6.40
C LEU A 172 -8.88 -16.39 5.13
N LYS A 173 -8.36 -17.10 4.12
CA LYS A 173 -8.88 -17.10 2.73
C LYS A 173 -9.09 -15.68 2.15
N MET A 174 -8.61 -14.66 2.84
CA MET A 174 -8.65 -13.28 2.40
C MET A 174 -7.80 -13.08 1.17
N ALA A 175 -6.73 -13.85 1.05
CA ALA A 175 -5.91 -13.81 -0.14
C ALA A 175 -6.74 -14.01 -1.42
N ASP A 176 -7.67 -14.97 -1.40
CA ASP A 176 -8.59 -15.21 -2.51
C ASP A 176 -9.56 -14.05 -2.70
N ASN A 177 -10.21 -13.59 -1.63
CA ASN A 177 -11.21 -12.53 -1.71
C ASN A 177 -10.58 -11.21 -2.16
N ILE A 178 -9.45 -10.82 -1.59
CA ILE A 178 -8.69 -9.61 -1.92
C ILE A 178 -8.21 -9.67 -3.36
N CYS A 179 -7.49 -10.73 -3.76
CA CYS A 179 -6.98 -10.84 -5.13
C CYS A 179 -8.11 -10.81 -6.15
N ASN A 180 -9.15 -11.63 -5.97
CA ASN A 180 -10.27 -11.68 -6.92
C ASN A 180 -10.99 -10.34 -7.01
N TYR A 181 -11.18 -9.68 -5.88
CA TYR A 181 -11.85 -8.39 -5.81
C TYR A 181 -11.04 -7.28 -6.48
N PHE A 182 -9.75 -7.15 -6.15
CA PHE A 182 -8.85 -6.18 -6.78
C PHE A 182 -8.69 -6.43 -8.28
N LEU A 183 -8.53 -7.68 -8.70
CA LEU A 183 -8.40 -8.04 -10.11
C LEU A 183 -9.68 -7.76 -10.89
N GLN A 184 -10.85 -8.06 -10.32
CA GLN A 184 -12.13 -7.75 -10.96
C GLN A 184 -12.30 -6.24 -11.14
N MET A 185 -11.99 -5.44 -10.12
CA MET A 185 -12.06 -3.98 -10.22
C MET A 185 -11.07 -3.42 -11.26
N LEU A 186 -9.86 -3.97 -11.33
CA LEU A 186 -8.86 -3.60 -12.33
C LEU A 186 -9.32 -3.94 -13.74
N GLU A 187 -9.87 -5.13 -13.95
CA GLU A 187 -10.40 -5.58 -15.24
C GLU A 187 -11.60 -4.72 -15.67
N ASP A 188 -12.53 -4.48 -14.77
CA ASP A 188 -13.68 -3.60 -15.01
C ASP A 188 -13.23 -2.17 -15.34
N ALA A 189 -12.29 -1.61 -14.58
CA ALA A 189 -11.74 -0.29 -14.84
C ALA A 189 -11.03 -0.23 -16.20
N TRP A 190 -10.26 -1.27 -16.56
CA TRP A 190 -9.47 -1.32 -17.78
C TRP A 190 -10.33 -1.31 -19.04
N ASN A 191 -11.48 -1.99 -18.97
CA ASN A 191 -12.44 -2.08 -20.07
C ASN A 191 -13.30 -0.82 -20.24
N LEU A 192 -13.27 0.11 -19.28
CA LEU A 192 -13.98 1.38 -19.36
C LEU A 192 -13.13 2.46 -20.03
N THR A 193 -13.74 3.29 -20.89
CA THR A 193 -13.08 4.39 -21.60
C THR A 193 -12.36 5.37 -20.66
N LYS A 194 -12.94 5.60 -19.47
CA LYS A 194 -12.38 6.53 -18.49
C LYS A 194 -11.27 5.91 -17.63
N LYS A 195 -11.01 4.60 -17.72
CA LYS A 195 -10.04 3.87 -16.89
C LYS A 195 -10.28 4.09 -15.38
N LYS A 196 -11.54 3.95 -14.95
CA LYS A 196 -11.98 4.13 -13.55
C LYS A 196 -13.00 3.06 -13.16
N TYR A 197 -12.95 2.60 -11.92
CA TYR A 197 -13.99 1.76 -11.31
C TYR A 197 -14.78 2.59 -10.30
N LYS A 198 -16.09 2.83 -10.52
CA LYS A 198 -16.96 3.57 -9.57
C LYS A 198 -16.31 4.84 -8.99
N GLN A 199 -15.69 5.66 -9.87
CA GLN A 199 -14.91 6.88 -9.58
C GLN A 199 -13.46 6.70 -9.12
N ILE A 200 -13.05 5.50 -8.73
CA ILE A 200 -11.66 5.19 -8.34
C ILE A 200 -10.78 5.16 -9.60
N PRO A 201 -9.73 6.01 -9.69
CA PRO A 201 -8.78 5.99 -10.81
C PRO A 201 -7.96 4.70 -10.89
N MET A 202 -7.67 4.23 -12.10
CA MET A 202 -6.80 3.07 -12.35
C MET A 202 -5.48 3.13 -11.57
N VAL A 203 -4.85 4.30 -11.50
CA VAL A 203 -3.58 4.49 -10.78
C VAL A 203 -3.70 4.11 -9.30
N LEU A 204 -4.83 4.38 -8.65
CA LEU A 204 -5.03 4.01 -7.24
C LEU A 204 -5.22 2.50 -7.08
N LEU A 205 -5.95 1.86 -7.99
CA LEU A 205 -6.11 0.40 -8.00
C LEU A 205 -4.75 -0.30 -8.20
N LEU A 206 -3.92 0.21 -9.11
CA LEU A 206 -2.57 -0.31 -9.37
C LEU A 206 -1.64 -0.10 -8.17
N LYS A 207 -1.72 1.05 -7.48
CA LYS A 207 -0.97 1.27 -6.23
C LYS A 207 -1.37 0.26 -5.15
N GLY A 208 -2.65 -0.07 -5.01
CA GLY A 208 -3.10 -1.11 -4.09
C GLY A 208 -2.57 -2.49 -4.47
N LEU A 209 -2.62 -2.85 -5.76
CA LEU A 209 -2.03 -4.11 -6.24
C LEU A 209 -0.52 -4.18 -6.04
N GLN A 210 0.21 -3.06 -6.18
CA GLN A 210 1.65 -2.98 -5.92
C GLN A 210 2.00 -3.26 -4.45
N THR A 211 1.17 -2.81 -3.51
CA THR A 211 1.31 -3.19 -2.10
C THR A 211 1.12 -4.70 -1.94
N LEU A 212 0.05 -5.24 -2.52
CA LEU A 212 -0.29 -6.65 -2.43
C LEU A 212 0.74 -7.57 -3.10
N SER A 213 1.39 -7.13 -4.18
CA SER A 213 2.29 -7.98 -4.98
C SER A 213 3.55 -8.42 -4.22
N LYS A 214 3.86 -7.78 -3.09
CA LYS A 214 4.98 -8.15 -2.20
C LYS A 214 4.71 -9.41 -1.38
N ASN A 215 3.46 -9.87 -1.29
CA ASN A 215 3.06 -10.99 -0.46
C ASN A 215 2.99 -12.28 -1.28
N ASP A 216 3.66 -13.34 -0.85
CA ASP A 216 3.80 -14.60 -1.61
C ASP A 216 2.46 -15.26 -1.89
N SER A 217 1.52 -15.17 -0.94
CA SER A 217 0.18 -15.71 -1.12
C SER A 217 -0.56 -14.98 -2.25
N MET A 218 -0.37 -13.66 -2.39
CA MET A 218 -0.94 -12.88 -3.49
C MET A 218 -0.33 -13.30 -4.82
N GLN A 219 0.99 -13.47 -4.88
CA GLN A 219 1.69 -13.93 -6.09
C GLN A 219 1.15 -15.28 -6.55
N GLN A 220 0.97 -16.24 -5.63
CA GLN A 220 0.42 -17.55 -5.99
C GLN A 220 -1.01 -17.46 -6.53
N LYS A 221 -1.84 -16.57 -6.00
CA LYS A 221 -3.21 -16.38 -6.52
C LYS A 221 -3.22 -15.76 -7.92
N ILE A 222 -2.36 -14.78 -8.18
CA ILE A 222 -2.19 -14.22 -9.53
C ILE A 222 -1.71 -15.27 -10.53
N ALA A 223 -0.79 -16.15 -10.11
CA ALA A 223 -0.32 -17.25 -10.93
C ALA A 223 -1.47 -18.17 -11.36
N VAL A 224 -2.32 -18.57 -10.40
CA VAL A 224 -3.46 -19.46 -10.65
C VAL A 224 -4.55 -18.78 -11.48
N SER A 225 -4.79 -17.48 -11.28
CA SER A 225 -5.83 -16.75 -12.00
C SER A 225 -5.47 -16.46 -13.47
N ASN A 226 -4.21 -16.68 -13.87
CA ASN A 226 -3.69 -16.40 -15.22
C ASN A 226 -3.97 -14.97 -15.70
N LYS A 227 -3.97 -13.99 -14.77
CA LYS A 227 -4.26 -12.58 -15.06
C LYS A 227 -3.01 -11.75 -15.39
N ILE A 228 -1.83 -12.39 -15.47
CA ILE A 228 -0.57 -11.69 -15.79
C ILE A 228 -0.63 -10.99 -17.17
N TYR A 229 -1.37 -11.55 -18.12
CA TYR A 229 -1.52 -10.98 -19.45
C TYR A 229 -2.25 -9.63 -19.45
N LEU A 230 -3.24 -9.47 -18.55
CA LEU A 230 -3.93 -8.19 -18.35
C LEU A 230 -2.92 -7.11 -17.89
N LEU A 231 -2.03 -7.46 -16.96
CA LEU A 231 -0.99 -6.55 -16.48
C LEU A 231 0.01 -6.19 -17.60
N ILE A 232 0.43 -7.16 -18.42
CA ILE A 232 1.30 -6.89 -19.57
C ILE A 232 0.69 -5.86 -20.52
N GLN A 233 -0.62 -5.92 -20.77
CA GLN A 233 -1.31 -4.95 -21.63
C GLN A 233 -1.30 -3.55 -21.01
N MET A 234 -1.43 -3.44 -19.68
CA MET A 234 -1.46 -2.18 -18.96
C MET A 234 -0.09 -1.47 -18.91
N CYS A 235 1.03 -2.18 -19.08
CA CYS A 235 2.40 -1.62 -19.03
C CYS A 235 2.66 -0.46 -20.00
N ASN A 236 1.90 -0.35 -21.09
CA ASN A 236 2.03 0.76 -22.04
C ASN A 236 1.47 2.07 -21.47
N GLU A 237 0.36 1.99 -20.75
CA GLU A 237 -0.36 3.15 -20.23
C GLU A 237 0.08 3.50 -18.81
N TYR A 238 0.56 2.52 -18.05
CA TYR A 238 0.85 2.66 -16.62
C TYR A 238 2.22 2.06 -16.26
N PRO A 239 3.29 2.89 -16.17
CA PRO A 239 4.64 2.43 -15.84
C PRO A 239 4.75 1.72 -14.48
N ILE A 240 3.91 2.08 -13.49
CA ILE A 240 3.83 1.40 -12.18
C ILE A 240 3.61 -0.12 -12.31
N VAL A 241 3.05 -0.59 -13.42
CA VAL A 241 2.79 -2.00 -13.65
C VAL A 241 4.10 -2.79 -13.82
N TYR A 242 5.20 -2.17 -14.25
CA TYR A 242 6.49 -2.86 -14.27
C TYR A 242 6.96 -3.21 -12.85
N ASP A 243 6.78 -2.32 -11.87
CA ASP A 243 7.14 -2.63 -10.47
C ASP A 243 6.28 -3.78 -9.92
N ILE A 244 5.00 -3.82 -10.29
CA ILE A 244 4.07 -4.91 -9.94
C ILE A 244 4.53 -6.23 -10.57
N ILE A 245 4.85 -6.23 -11.87
CA ILE A 245 5.34 -7.41 -12.58
C ILE A 245 6.69 -7.86 -12.02
N TRP A 246 7.57 -6.94 -11.65
CA TRP A 246 8.84 -7.27 -11.02
C TRP A 246 8.61 -8.01 -9.71
N ALA A 247 7.77 -7.48 -8.82
CA ALA A 247 7.41 -8.16 -7.58
C ALA A 247 6.80 -9.56 -7.85
N PHE A 248 5.92 -9.69 -8.84
CA PHE A 248 5.33 -10.98 -9.19
C PHE A 248 6.30 -11.98 -9.85
N SER A 249 7.37 -11.51 -10.48
CA SER A 249 8.35 -12.37 -11.15
C SER A 249 9.23 -13.19 -10.19
N PHE A 250 9.11 -12.96 -8.87
CA PHE A 250 9.72 -13.85 -7.88
C PHE A 250 8.99 -15.20 -7.78
N ASN A 251 7.72 -15.28 -8.18
CA ASN A 251 6.98 -16.54 -8.29
C ASN A 251 7.32 -17.31 -9.57
N THR A 252 7.65 -18.60 -9.43
CA THR A 252 8.08 -19.50 -10.52
C THR A 252 7.04 -19.66 -11.63
N ASP A 253 5.77 -19.82 -11.26
CA ASP A 253 4.68 -20.03 -12.22
C ASP A 253 4.46 -18.75 -13.05
N ILE A 254 4.52 -17.59 -12.40
CA ILE A 254 4.44 -16.29 -13.08
C ILE A 254 5.64 -16.09 -14.01
N ARG A 255 6.87 -16.43 -13.59
CA ARG A 255 8.05 -16.38 -14.49
C ARG A 255 7.80 -17.18 -15.76
N GLN A 256 7.25 -18.38 -15.63
CA GLN A 256 6.98 -19.23 -16.78
C GLN A 256 5.92 -18.62 -17.70
N GLN A 257 4.87 -18.02 -17.15
CA GLN A 257 3.85 -17.30 -17.93
C GLN A 257 4.45 -16.09 -18.65
N LEU A 258 5.31 -15.30 -17.99
CA LEU A 258 5.99 -14.14 -18.57
C LEU A 258 6.94 -14.54 -19.70
N ARG A 259 7.75 -15.60 -19.50
CA ARG A 259 8.66 -16.15 -20.52
C ARG A 259 7.91 -16.64 -21.76
N SER A 260 6.71 -17.16 -21.58
CA SER A 260 5.86 -17.63 -22.67
C SER A 260 5.34 -16.49 -23.56
N ASN A 261 5.47 -15.23 -23.12
CA ASN A 261 5.06 -14.05 -23.88
C ASN A 261 6.27 -13.39 -24.57
N SER A 262 6.67 -13.92 -25.73
CA SER A 262 7.82 -13.40 -26.50
C SER A 262 7.72 -11.89 -26.84
N PRO A 263 6.54 -11.34 -27.22
CA PRO A 263 6.40 -9.89 -27.44
C PRO A 263 6.77 -9.06 -26.22
N PHE A 264 6.37 -9.49 -25.02
CA PHE A 264 6.71 -8.82 -23.77
C PHE A 264 8.22 -8.85 -23.49
N ILE A 265 8.88 -10.00 -23.66
CA ILE A 265 10.34 -10.14 -23.49
C ILE A 265 11.12 -9.23 -24.45
N CYS A 266 10.72 -9.22 -25.73
CA CYS A 266 11.32 -8.33 -26.73
C CYS A 266 11.20 -6.86 -26.32
N LYS A 267 10.03 -6.46 -25.81
CA LYS A 267 9.78 -5.10 -25.34
C LYS A 267 10.65 -4.75 -24.13
N LEU A 268 10.74 -5.62 -23.13
CA LEU A 268 11.63 -5.41 -21.97
C LEU A 268 13.09 -5.22 -22.40
N THR A 269 13.56 -6.04 -23.34
CA THR A 269 14.93 -5.97 -23.87
C THR A 269 15.21 -4.68 -24.65
N GLN A 270 14.19 -4.11 -25.30
CA GLN A 270 14.31 -2.80 -25.95
C GLN A 270 14.34 -1.67 -24.92
N LEU A 271 13.48 -1.74 -23.91
CA LEU A 271 13.40 -0.74 -22.84
C LEU A 271 14.67 -0.69 -21.98
N SER A 272 15.31 -1.83 -21.68
CA SER A 272 16.58 -1.84 -20.93
C SER A 272 17.74 -1.17 -21.66
N ARG A 273 17.62 -0.94 -22.97
CA ARG A 273 18.63 -0.25 -23.79
C ARG A 273 18.38 1.26 -23.89
N GLN A 274 17.28 1.76 -23.33
CA GLN A 274 16.92 3.17 -23.36
C GLN A 274 17.33 3.84 -22.03
N PRO A 275 18.27 4.79 -22.04
CA PRO A 275 18.85 5.37 -20.81
C PRO A 275 17.97 6.46 -20.15
N ASP A 276 16.78 6.74 -20.68
CA ASP A 276 16.06 7.98 -20.36
C ASP A 276 15.43 8.01 -18.94
N ASN A 277 15.36 6.86 -18.26
CA ASN A 277 14.82 6.76 -16.89
C ASN A 277 15.52 5.66 -16.08
N GLU A 278 16.42 6.07 -15.18
CA GLU A 278 17.23 5.17 -14.35
C GLU A 278 16.38 4.23 -13.48
N GLN A 279 15.32 4.76 -12.85
CA GLN A 279 14.45 3.96 -11.99
C GLN A 279 13.69 2.91 -12.80
N MET A 280 13.18 3.29 -13.97
CA MET A 280 12.52 2.36 -14.87
C MET A 280 13.50 1.32 -15.42
N SER A 281 14.73 1.69 -15.78
CA SER A 281 15.78 0.74 -16.20
C SER A 281 16.03 -0.30 -15.11
N LYS A 282 16.23 0.13 -13.86
CA LYS A 282 16.41 -0.78 -12.71
C LYS A 282 15.28 -1.80 -12.58
N THR A 283 14.02 -1.36 -12.66
CA THR A 283 12.87 -2.27 -12.60
C THR A 283 12.86 -3.24 -13.78
N ILE A 284 13.11 -2.76 -15.00
CA ILE A 284 13.11 -3.58 -16.22
C ILE A 284 14.24 -4.62 -16.19
N ASP A 285 15.44 -4.21 -15.78
CA ASP A 285 16.61 -5.08 -15.64
C ASP A 285 16.37 -6.13 -14.55
N GLY A 286 15.73 -5.75 -13.44
CA GLY A 286 15.30 -6.67 -12.40
C GLY A 286 14.32 -7.74 -12.90
N ILE A 287 13.36 -7.36 -13.75
CA ILE A 287 12.46 -8.32 -14.41
C ILE A 287 13.25 -9.26 -15.32
N LEU A 288 14.07 -8.71 -16.21
CA LEU A 288 14.87 -9.51 -17.17
C LEU A 288 15.79 -10.49 -16.44
N TRP A 289 16.41 -10.05 -15.35
CA TRP A 289 17.27 -10.88 -14.51
C TRP A 289 16.51 -12.04 -13.87
N ASN A 290 15.33 -11.77 -13.29
CA ASN A 290 14.45 -12.83 -12.76
C ASN A 290 14.00 -13.82 -13.86
N LEU A 291 13.84 -13.35 -15.09
CA LEU A 291 13.42 -14.17 -16.22
C LEU A 291 14.57 -14.93 -16.90
N ASP A 292 15.84 -14.70 -16.57
CA ASP A 292 16.97 -15.48 -17.11
C ASP A 292 16.88 -16.95 -16.65
N ILE A 293 16.94 -17.88 -17.60
CA ILE A 293 16.83 -19.34 -17.37
C ILE A 293 18.03 -19.85 -16.55
N ASN A 294 19.17 -19.16 -16.61
CA ASN A 294 20.38 -19.57 -15.89
C ASN A 294 20.45 -19.03 -14.46
N HIS A 295 19.46 -18.25 -14.02
CA HIS A 295 19.44 -17.64 -12.69
C HIS A 295 19.54 -18.67 -11.56
N GLU A 296 18.79 -19.78 -11.65
CA GLU A 296 18.79 -20.83 -10.63
C GLU A 296 20.08 -21.68 -10.65
N ASN A 297 20.78 -21.75 -11.79
CA ASN A 297 21.98 -22.55 -11.98
C ASN A 297 23.30 -21.80 -11.66
N ARG A 298 23.32 -20.46 -11.73
CA ARG A 298 24.53 -19.66 -11.44
C ARG A 298 24.99 -19.74 -9.98
N SER A 299 24.12 -20.13 -9.05
CA SER A 299 24.49 -20.34 -7.63
C SER A 299 25.45 -21.52 -7.40
N MET A 300 25.66 -22.42 -8.38
CA MET A 300 26.41 -23.67 -8.17
C MET A 300 27.69 -23.83 -9.02
N THR A 301 27.92 -23.02 -10.06
CA THR A 301 28.98 -23.32 -11.04
C THR A 301 30.16 -22.37 -11.15
N ASP A 302 30.18 -21.20 -10.49
CA ASP A 302 31.33 -20.28 -10.60
C ASP A 302 32.25 -20.33 -9.37
N LYS A 303 33.01 -21.42 -9.23
CA LYS A 303 34.06 -21.57 -8.20
C LYS A 303 35.46 -21.08 -8.62
N HIS A 304 35.62 -20.40 -9.75
CA HIS A 304 36.98 -20.06 -10.23
C HIS A 304 37.21 -18.66 -10.83
N ASN A 305 36.41 -17.66 -10.48
CA ASN A 305 36.78 -16.27 -10.81
C ASN A 305 36.77 -15.39 -9.57
N THR A 306 37.93 -14.80 -9.27
CA THR A 306 38.11 -13.65 -8.38
C THR A 306 37.37 -12.44 -8.96
N LYS A 307 36.05 -12.42 -8.83
CA LYS A 307 35.24 -11.24 -9.05
C LYS A 307 34.70 -10.80 -7.69
N GLU A 308 34.72 -9.50 -7.43
CA GLU A 308 33.86 -8.90 -6.41
C GLU A 308 32.44 -9.41 -6.67
N PHE A 309 31.85 -10.07 -5.68
CA PHE A 309 30.49 -10.57 -5.76
C PHE A 309 29.58 -9.56 -5.10
N ASP A 310 28.59 -9.06 -5.82
CA ASP A 310 27.48 -8.34 -5.20
C ASP A 310 26.59 -9.36 -4.48
N ILE A 311 26.64 -9.38 -3.16
CA ILE A 311 25.75 -10.22 -2.34
C ILE A 311 24.41 -9.52 -2.21
N MET A 312 23.43 -9.95 -3.02
CA MET A 312 22.04 -9.53 -2.85
C MET A 312 21.30 -10.51 -1.95
N ILE A 313 20.97 -10.08 -0.73
CA ILE A 313 20.13 -10.84 0.20
C ILE A 313 18.66 -10.51 -0.10
N SER A 314 17.94 -11.45 -0.69
CA SER A 314 16.47 -11.37 -0.77
C SER A 314 15.87 -11.96 0.50
N TYR A 315 14.95 -11.23 1.13
CA TYR A 315 14.37 -11.60 2.41
C TYR A 315 12.90 -11.23 2.49
N SER A 316 12.12 -12.00 3.26
CA SER A 316 10.75 -11.60 3.56
C SER A 316 10.77 -10.36 4.45
N HIS A 317 9.87 -9.40 4.27
CA HIS A 317 9.96 -8.12 5.00
C HIS A 317 10.03 -8.27 6.53
N LYS A 318 9.50 -9.39 7.05
CA LYS A 318 9.52 -9.80 8.46
C LYS A 318 10.94 -10.07 9.00
N GLU A 319 11.86 -10.43 8.12
CA GLU A 319 13.24 -10.81 8.44
C GLU A 319 14.24 -9.67 8.24
N LYS A 320 13.77 -8.44 7.98
CA LYS A 320 14.61 -7.27 7.72
C LYS A 320 15.70 -7.04 8.76
N VAL A 321 15.38 -7.23 10.04
CA VAL A 321 16.31 -7.05 11.15
C VAL A 321 17.41 -8.11 11.10
N LEU A 322 17.04 -9.38 10.86
CA LEU A 322 17.98 -10.48 10.73
C LEU A 322 18.88 -10.30 9.51
N CYS A 323 18.33 -9.88 8.36
CA CYS A 323 19.12 -9.63 7.17
C CYS A 323 20.07 -8.44 7.32
N LYS A 324 19.67 -7.42 8.09
CA LYS A 324 20.59 -6.34 8.47
C LYS A 324 21.73 -6.85 9.36
N GLN A 325 21.44 -7.73 10.32
CA GLN A 325 22.48 -8.36 11.15
C GLN A 325 23.44 -9.21 10.31
N ILE A 326 22.91 -10.00 9.37
CA ILE A 326 23.73 -10.78 8.43
C ILE A 326 24.61 -9.86 7.58
N TYR A 327 24.06 -8.77 7.05
CA TYR A 327 24.82 -7.75 6.32
C TYR A 327 25.93 -7.15 7.18
N ASP A 328 25.64 -6.71 8.40
CA ASP A 328 26.62 -6.11 9.30
C ASP A 328 27.75 -7.10 9.67
N GLU A 329 27.42 -8.39 9.83
CA GLU A 329 28.42 -9.44 10.08
C GLU A 329 29.26 -9.77 8.83
N LEU A 330 28.67 -9.72 7.62
CA LEU A 330 29.42 -9.88 6.38
C LEU A 330 30.45 -8.75 6.20
N ILE A 331 30.06 -7.50 6.46
CA ILE A 331 30.97 -6.34 6.44
C ILE A 331 32.11 -6.51 7.47
N LYS A 332 31.79 -6.94 8.70
CA LYS A 332 32.82 -7.21 9.73
C LYS A 332 33.78 -8.33 9.33
N ALA A 333 33.29 -9.33 8.60
CA ALA A 333 34.09 -10.45 8.10
C ALA A 333 34.91 -10.09 6.84
N GLY A 334 34.78 -8.86 6.32
CA GLY A 334 35.56 -8.37 5.18
C GLY A 334 35.00 -8.78 3.81
N TYR A 335 33.70 -9.08 3.74
CA TYR A 335 32.97 -9.29 2.48
C TYR A 335 32.37 -7.98 1.95
#